data_AF-A0A6C2U9U1-F1
#
_entry.id   AF-A0A6C2U9U1-F1
#
_cell.length_a   1.000
_cell.length_b   1.000
_cell.length_c   1.000
_cell.angle_alpha   90.00
_cell.angle_beta   90.00
_cell.angle_gamma   90.00
#
_symmetry.space_group_name_H-M   'P 1'
#
loop_
_entity.id
_entity.type
_entity.pdbx_description
1 polymer ?
#
loop_
_entity_poly.entity_id
_entity_poly.type
_entity_poly.pdbx_seq_one_letter_code
_entity_poly.pdbx_strand_id
1 'polypeptide(L)'
;MLMKVFNKGQVVIPAAIRKELGLNVGDMLDINLNSDRACIELKKAEKASGRLAGSLSTYARGKTFPSKKQMRNALAKGMAHEA
;
A
#
# COMPACT_ATOMS: atom_id res chain seq x y z
N MET A 1 -4.99 -27.55 6.79
CA MET A 1 -6.14 -27.42 5.86
C MET A 1 -5.58 -27.33 4.45
N LEU A 2 -6.03 -28.16 3.51
CA LEU A 2 -5.53 -28.14 2.13
C LEU A 2 -6.51 -27.39 1.24
N MET A 3 -6.02 -26.38 0.52
CA MET A 3 -6.80 -25.61 -0.45
C MET A 3 -6.22 -25.80 -1.84
N LYS A 4 -7.08 -25.85 -2.86
CA LYS A 4 -6.65 -25.90 -4.25
C LYS A 4 -6.32 -24.50 -4.75
N VAL A 5 -5.35 -24.43 -5.66
CA VAL A 5 -5.11 -23.24 -6.47
C VAL A 5 -6.14 -23.26 -7.61
N PHE A 6 -6.91 -22.19 -7.71
CA PHE A 6 -7.88 -21.97 -8.78
C PHE A 6 -7.21 -21.29 -9.98
N ASN A 7 -7.98 -21.13 -11.06
CA ASN A 7 -7.55 -20.45 -12.27
C ASN A 7 -6.88 -19.11 -11.93
N LYS A 8 -5.80 -18.78 -12.66
CA LYS A 8 -5.00 -17.57 -12.46
C LYS A 8 -4.24 -17.50 -11.13
N GLY A 9 -4.01 -18.63 -10.45
CA GLY A 9 -3.18 -18.67 -9.24
C GLY A 9 -3.91 -18.25 -7.96
N GLN A 10 -5.24 -18.21 -7.97
CA GLN A 10 -6.04 -17.76 -6.83
C GLN A 10 -6.14 -18.85 -5.76
N VAL A 11 -6.02 -18.49 -4.49
CA VAL A 11 -6.28 -19.38 -3.36
C VAL A 11 -7.37 -18.77 -2.49
N VAL A 12 -8.34 -19.59 -2.09
CA VAL A 12 -9.42 -19.14 -1.22
C VAL A 12 -8.95 -19.15 0.23
N ILE A 13 -9.05 -18.00 0.91
CA ILE A 13 -8.84 -17.90 2.35
C ILE A 13 -10.15 -18.32 3.05
N PRO A 14 -10.16 -19.41 3.83
CA PRO A 14 -11.35 -19.88 4.55
C PRO A 14 -11.95 -18.83 5.48
N ALA A 15 -13.26 -18.90 5.72
CA ALA A 15 -13.98 -17.92 6.53
C ALA A 15 -13.45 -17.80 7.97
N ALA A 16 -12.98 -18.90 8.57
CA ALA A 16 -12.38 -18.89 9.90
C ALA A 16 -11.11 -18.04 9.95
N ILE A 17 -10.19 -18.25 9.01
CA ILE A 17 -8.94 -17.49 8.90
C ILE A 17 -9.22 -16.01 8.61
N ARG A 18 -10.19 -15.72 7.74
CA ARG A 18 -10.58 -14.32 7.47
C ARG A 18 -11.07 -13.60 8.72
N LYS A 19 -11.90 -14.26 9.54
CA LYS A 19 -12.40 -13.68 10.80
C LYS A 19 -11.29 -13.42 11.79
N GLU A 20 -10.37 -14.37 11.95
CA GLU A 20 -9.22 -14.25 12.85
C GLU A 20 -8.27 -13.12 12.44
N LEU A 21 -8.05 -12.97 11.13
CA LEU A 21 -7.21 -11.91 10.56
C LEU A 21 -7.96 -10.58 10.32
N GLY A 22 -9.24 -10.48 10.67
CA GLY A 22 -10.05 -9.26 10.46
C GLY A 22 -10.19 -8.83 8.99
N LEU A 23 -10.21 -9.80 8.07
CA LEU A 23 -10.30 -9.60 6.62
C LEU A 23 -11.75 -9.62 6.15
N ASN A 24 -12.15 -8.53 5.48
CA ASN A 24 -13.46 -8.36 4.88
C ASN A 24 -13.39 -8.46 3.35
N VAL A 25 -14.53 -8.75 2.72
CA VAL A 25 -14.64 -8.74 1.26
C VAL A 25 -14.38 -7.32 0.74
N GLY A 26 -13.47 -7.18 -0.21
CA GLY A 26 -13.07 -5.89 -0.77
C GLY A 26 -11.87 -5.24 -0.07
N ASP A 27 -11.35 -5.83 1.01
CA ASP A 27 -10.09 -5.38 1.61
C ASP A 27 -8.92 -5.56 0.64
N MET A 28 -8.02 -4.59 0.63
CA MET A 28 -6.74 -4.67 -0.08
C MET A 28 -5.70 -5.31 0.83
N LEU A 29 -4.92 -6.24 0.28
CA LEU A 29 -3.87 -6.96 0.99
C LEU A 29 -2.53 -6.76 0.29
N ASP A 30 -1.52 -6.43 1.07
CA ASP A 30 -0.12 -6.50 0.67
C ASP A 30 0.36 -7.94 0.82
N ILE A 31 0.98 -8.45 -0.25
CA ILE A 31 1.43 -9.83 -0.36
C ILE A 31 2.95 -9.81 -0.42
N ASN A 32 3.61 -10.42 0.57
CA ASN A 32 5.07 -10.55 0.59
C ASN A 32 5.46 -12.02 0.53
N LEU A 33 6.50 -12.33 -0.24
CA LEU A 33 7.11 -13.66 -0.25
C LEU A 33 8.13 -13.74 0.89
N ASN A 34 7.95 -14.73 1.76
CA ASN A 34 8.96 -15.12 2.74
C ASN A 34 9.70 -16.33 2.19
N SER A 35 10.86 -16.07 1.56
CA SER A 35 11.68 -17.09 0.89
C SER A 35 12.24 -18.13 1.87
N ASP A 36 12.52 -17.73 3.11
CA ASP A 36 13.12 -18.61 4.12
C ASP A 36 12.17 -19.73 4.55
N ARG A 37 10.87 -19.39 4.63
CA ARG A 37 9.81 -20.32 5.05
C ARG A 37 8.98 -20.85 3.89
N ALA A 38 9.33 -20.48 2.65
CA ALA A 38 8.56 -20.79 1.45
C ALA A 38 7.06 -20.49 1.61
N CYS A 39 6.72 -19.35 2.21
CA CYS A 39 5.34 -18.96 2.48
C CYS A 39 5.04 -17.53 2.03
N ILE A 40 3.75 -17.22 1.94
CA ILE A 40 3.26 -15.88 1.61
C ILE A 40 2.72 -15.24 2.89
N GLU A 41 3.18 -14.03 3.16
CA GLU A 41 2.67 -13.19 4.25
C GLU A 41 1.63 -12.20 3.70
N LEU A 42 0.46 -12.19 4.33
CA LEU A 42 -0.63 -11.28 3.98
C LEU A 42 -0.75 -10.20 5.05
N LYS A 43 -0.69 -8.93 4.64
CA LYS A 43 -0.88 -7.76 5.51
C LYS A 43 -2.00 -6.89 4.97
N LYS A 44 -2.85 -6.37 5.85
CA LYS A 44 -3.92 -5.45 5.44
C LYS A 44 -3.28 -4.13 5.01
N ALA A 45 -3.57 -3.69 3.79
CA ALA A 45 -3.01 -2.44 3.27
C ALA A 45 -3.61 -1.25 4.04
N GLU A 46 -2.78 -0.52 4.79
CA GLU A 46 -3.20 0.73 5.41
C GLU A 46 -3.16 1.87 4.39
N LYS A 47 -4.28 2.59 4.23
CA LYS A 47 -4.31 3.84 3.46
C LYS A 47 -3.62 4.95 4.27
N ALA A 48 -2.29 4.99 4.24
CA ALA A 48 -1.48 5.99 4.94
C ALA A 48 -1.69 7.43 4.43
N SER A 49 -2.29 7.59 3.24
CA SER A 49 -2.52 8.89 2.59
C SER A 49 -3.36 9.85 3.44
N GLY A 50 -4.35 9.35 4.19
CA GLY A 50 -5.17 10.18 5.08
C GLY A 50 -4.41 10.70 6.31
N ARG A 51 -3.51 9.89 6.88
CA ARG A 51 -2.69 10.29 8.04
C ARG A 51 -1.63 11.34 7.65
N LEU A 52 -1.06 11.22 6.44
CA LEU A 52 -0.03 12.14 5.94
C LEU A 52 -0.58 13.55 5.67
N ALA A 53 -1.84 13.68 5.26
CA ALA A 53 -2.47 14.98 5.01
C ALA A 53 -2.44 15.89 6.26
N GLY A 54 -2.63 15.30 7.44
CA GLY A 54 -2.55 16.00 8.72
C GLY A 54 -1.11 16.27 9.18
N SER A 55 -0.20 15.31 9.05
CA SER A 55 1.20 15.48 9.49
C SER A 55 1.99 16.49 8.65
N LEU A 56 1.60 16.69 7.38
CA LEU A 56 2.21 17.69 6.51
C LEU A 56 1.63 19.10 6.69
N SER A 57 0.54 19.24 7.46
CA SER A 57 -0.06 20.55 7.75
C SER A 57 0.86 21.47 8.57
N THR A 58 1.69 20.90 9.46
CA THR A 58 2.73 21.62 10.21
C THR A 58 3.87 22.07 9.30
N TYR A 59 4.29 21.24 8.34
CA TYR A 59 5.29 21.60 7.33
C TYR A 59 4.78 22.64 6.32
N ALA A 60 3.47 22.73 6.15
CA ALA A 60 2.81 23.73 5.31
C ALA A 60 2.63 25.09 6.01
N ARG A 61 2.74 25.17 7.35
CA ARG A 61 2.65 26.45 8.08
C ARG A 61 3.76 27.39 7.61
N GLY A 62 3.37 28.53 7.04
CA GLY A 62 4.29 29.56 6.56
C GLY A 62 4.85 29.35 5.14
N LYS A 63 4.45 28.29 4.43
CA LYS A 63 4.82 28.09 3.02
C LYS A 63 3.65 28.47 2.13
N THR A 64 3.89 29.37 1.17
CA THR A 64 2.91 29.68 0.14
C THR A 64 2.76 28.51 -0.82
N PHE A 65 1.56 28.36 -1.37
CA PHE A 65 1.31 27.32 -2.36
C PHE A 65 2.27 27.51 -3.56
N PRO A 66 2.97 26.46 -4.02
CA PRO A 66 3.96 26.61 -5.08
C PRO A 66 3.34 27.09 -6.39
N SER A 67 4.07 27.94 -7.12
CA SER A 67 3.68 28.34 -8.48
C SER A 67 3.77 27.17 -9.46
N LYS A 68 3.06 27.28 -10.59
CA LYS A 68 3.08 26.30 -11.68
C LYS A 68 4.50 25.98 -12.17
N LYS A 69 5.38 26.98 -12.22
CA LYS A 69 6.79 26.81 -12.61
C LYS A 69 7.57 26.00 -11.58
N GLN A 70 7.36 26.27 -10.28
CA GLN A 70 8.00 25.54 -9.19
C GLN A 70 7.55 24.08 -9.14
N MET A 71 6.25 23.81 -9.33
CA MET A 71 5.74 22.44 -9.40
C MET A 71 6.35 21.65 -10.56
N ARG A 72 6.41 22.26 -11.76
CA ARG A 72 6.99 21.61 -12.94
C ARG A 72 8.48 21.30 -12.78
N ASN A 73 9.24 22.21 -12.16
CA ASN A 73 10.65 21.99 -11.88
C ASN A 73 10.87 20.91 -10.80
N ALA A 74 10.03 20.86 -9.76
CA ALA A 74 10.11 19.81 -8.74
C ALA A 74 9.80 18.43 -9.33
N LEU A 75 8.78 18.35 -10.20
CA LEU A 75 8.44 17.12 -10.90
C LEU A 75 9.58 16.63 -11.80
N ALA A 76 10.15 17.52 -12.62
CA ALA A 76 11.28 17.18 -13.49
C ALA A 76 12.50 16.67 -12.70
N LYS A 77 12.79 17.27 -11.54
CA LYS A 77 13.87 16.81 -10.65
C LYS A 77 13.58 15.45 -10.01
N GLY A 78 12.33 15.18 -9.62
CA GLY A 78 11.94 13.88 -9.05
C GLY A 78 12.06 12.75 -10.07
N MET A 79 11.59 12.97 -11.31
CA MET A 79 11.65 11.97 -12.38
C MET A 79 13.08 11.67 -12.83
N ALA A 80 14.02 12.61 -12.69
CA ALA A 80 15.43 12.41 -13.03
C ALA A 80 16.18 11.51 -12.03
N HIS A 81 15.62 11.24 -10.85
CA HIS A 81 16.22 10.39 -9.82
C HIS A 81 15.72 8.94 -9.84
N GLU A 82 14.77 8.61 -10.73
CA GLU A 82 14.21 7.25 -10.93
C GLU A 82 14.77 6.55 -12.20
N ALA A 83 15.84 7.08 -12.81
CA ALA A 83 16.47 6.53 -14.01
C ALA A 83 17.82 5.84 -13.73
#